data_AF-A0A1F8SXJ5-F1
#
_entry.id   AF-A0A1F8SXJ5-F1
#
_cell.length_a   1.000
_cell.length_b   1.000
_cell.length_c   1.000
_cell.angle_alpha   90.00
_cell.angle_beta   90.00
_cell.angle_gamma   90.00
#
_symmetry.space_group_name_H-M   'P 1'
#
loop_
_entity.id
_entity.type
_entity.pdbx_description
1 polymer ?
#
loop_
_entity_poly.entity_id
_entity_poly.type
_entity_poly.pdbx_seq_one_letter_code
_entity_poly.pdbx_strand_id
1 'polypeptide(L)'
;MTPAKGRVFLIHWNPSEAEEHAQRLCEAGWQVEIEAEDGARAGNAIKADPPQVVVIYLSRLPSHGRETAHYLRSTIATRSIPIVFVDGKEEALEKTRAKVPDAIYTTSEKLNSVLQKFTRV
;
A
#
# COMPACT_ATOMS: atom_id res chain seq x y z
N MET A 1 14.50 13.66 -18.35
CA MET A 1 14.05 12.72 -17.29
C MET A 1 12.82 13.32 -16.65
N THR A 2 11.64 12.72 -16.84
CA THR A 2 10.41 13.22 -16.23
C THR A 2 10.52 13.00 -14.72
N PRO A 3 10.22 13.99 -13.87
CA PRO A 3 10.24 13.79 -12.42
C PRO A 3 9.20 12.74 -12.04
N ALA A 4 9.52 11.91 -11.04
CA ALA A 4 8.59 10.91 -10.55
C ALA A 4 7.34 11.57 -9.96
N LYS A 5 6.18 10.99 -10.22
CA LYS A 5 4.87 11.46 -9.73
C LYS A 5 4.77 11.46 -8.21
N GLY A 6 5.55 10.60 -7.55
CA GLY A 6 5.49 10.41 -6.12
C GLY A 6 6.12 9.10 -5.68
N ARG A 7 6.12 8.88 -4.36
CA ARG A 7 6.65 7.67 -3.72
C ARG A 7 5.52 6.79 -3.19
N VAL A 8 5.53 5.53 -3.62
CA VAL A 8 4.59 4.49 -3.21
C VAL A 8 5.36 3.38 -2.49
N PHE A 9 4.86 2.96 -1.33
CA PHE A 9 5.34 1.74 -0.70
C PHE A 9 4.29 0.65 -0.88
N LEU A 10 4.62 -0.40 -1.63
CA LEU A 10 3.72 -1.49 -1.97
C LEU A 10 4.02 -2.70 -1.10
N ILE A 11 2.98 -3.19 -0.42
CA ILE A 11 3.02 -4.36 0.43
C ILE A 11 2.18 -5.45 -0.22
N HIS A 12 2.83 -6.58 -0.50
CA HIS A 12 2.20 -7.78 -1.05
C HIS A 12 2.67 -9.00 -0.25
N TRP A 13 2.05 -10.17 -0.41
CA TRP A 13 2.47 -11.42 0.26
C TRP A 13 2.83 -12.52 -0.73
N ASN A 14 3.40 -12.08 -1.84
CA ASN A 14 3.91 -12.91 -2.94
C ASN A 14 4.93 -12.04 -3.70
N PRO A 15 6.22 -12.41 -3.72
CA PRO A 15 7.27 -11.59 -4.35
C PRO A 15 7.05 -11.33 -5.84
N SER A 16 6.71 -12.37 -6.61
CA SER A 16 6.53 -12.23 -8.06
C SER A 16 5.37 -11.27 -8.40
N GLU A 17 4.24 -11.39 -7.70
CA GLU A 17 3.11 -10.47 -7.89
C GLU A 17 3.46 -9.04 -7.42
N ALA A 18 4.26 -8.91 -6.35
CA ALA A 18 4.74 -7.61 -5.86
C ALA A 18 5.56 -6.89 -6.94
N GLU A 19 6.52 -7.60 -7.54
CA GLU A 19 7.38 -7.08 -8.61
C GLU A 19 6.54 -6.69 -9.84
N GLU A 20 5.62 -7.54 -10.26
CA GLU A 20 4.72 -7.27 -11.38
C GLU A 20 3.84 -6.03 -11.16
N HIS A 21 3.31 -5.84 -9.95
CA HIS A 21 2.51 -4.66 -9.62
C HIS A 21 3.37 -3.40 -9.51
N ALA A 22 4.56 -3.51 -8.91
CA ALA A 22 5.51 -2.41 -8.82
C ALA A 22 5.98 -1.95 -10.19
N GLN A 23 6.28 -2.88 -11.11
CA GLN A 23 6.66 -2.54 -12.48
C GLN A 23 5.58 -1.70 -13.18
N ARG A 24 4.31 -2.12 -13.10
CA ARG A 24 3.19 -1.36 -13.70
C ARG A 24 3.06 0.05 -13.13
N LEU A 25 3.32 0.22 -11.83
CA LEU A 25 3.32 1.54 -11.18
C LEU A 25 4.55 2.38 -11.57
N CYS A 26 5.72 1.77 -11.71
CA CYS A 26 6.94 2.41 -12.21
C CYS A 26 6.75 2.89 -13.66
N GLU A 27 6.17 2.08 -14.54
CA GLU A 27 5.80 2.45 -15.91
C GLU A 27 4.79 3.61 -15.94
N ALA A 28 3.91 3.68 -14.94
CA ALA A 28 3.01 4.80 -14.75
C ALA A 28 3.69 6.06 -14.15
N GLY A 29 4.99 6.02 -13.84
CA GLY A 29 5.80 7.16 -13.40
C GLY A 29 5.94 7.32 -11.88
N TRP A 30 5.63 6.29 -11.10
CA TRP A 30 5.82 6.27 -9.64
C TRP A 30 7.20 5.74 -9.26
N GLN A 31 7.73 6.19 -8.11
CA GLN A 31 8.83 5.51 -7.43
C GLN A 31 8.23 4.51 -6.45
N VAL A 32 8.55 3.23 -6.62
CA VAL A 32 7.93 2.14 -5.86
C VAL A 32 8.99 1.40 -5.07
N GLU A 33 8.76 1.31 -3.77
CA GLU A 33 9.45 0.38 -2.87
C GLU A 33 8.50 -0.78 -2.56
N ILE A 34 9.03 -1.99 -2.44
CA ILE A 34 8.22 -3.20 -2.18
C ILE A 34 8.64 -3.90 -0.89
N GLU A 35 7.66 -4.49 -0.21
CA GLU A 35 7.88 -5.53 0.79
C GLU A 35 6.89 -6.66 0.53
N ALA A 36 7.40 -7.89 0.46
CA ALA A 36 6.66 -9.04 -0.04
C ALA A 36 6.51 -10.19 0.97
N GLU A 37 7.22 -10.12 2.10
CA GLU A 37 7.42 -11.24 3.02
C GLU A 37 7.04 -10.89 4.45
N ASP A 38 7.37 -9.69 4.92
CA ASP A 38 7.29 -9.33 6.33
C ASP A 38 6.69 -7.94 6.57
N GLY A 39 5.50 -7.91 7.18
CA GLY A 39 4.80 -6.66 7.51
C GLY A 39 5.48 -5.79 8.57
N ALA A 40 6.26 -6.37 9.48
CA ALA A 40 7.04 -5.60 10.44
C ALA A 40 8.25 -4.94 9.76
N ARG A 41 8.89 -5.64 8.80
CA ARG A 41 9.93 -5.05 7.95
C ARG A 41 9.37 -3.88 7.15
N ALA A 42 8.19 -4.05 6.54
CA ALA A 42 7.49 -2.98 5.84
C ALA A 42 7.25 -1.78 6.76
N GLY A 43 6.69 -2.03 7.95
CA GLY A 43 6.39 -0.97 8.92
C GLY A 43 7.62 -0.19 9.37
N ASN A 44 8.76 -0.85 9.55
CA ASN A 44 10.01 -0.21 9.92
C ASN A 44 10.60 0.61 8.77
N ALA A 45 10.57 0.10 7.54
CA ALA A 45 11.02 0.84 6.35
C ALA A 45 10.19 2.10 6.14
N ILE A 46 8.86 1.99 6.18
CA ILE A 46 7.91 3.11 6.06
C ILE A 46 8.15 4.15 7.17
N LYS A 47 8.47 3.71 8.38
CA LYS A 47 8.77 4.63 9.48
C LYS A 47 10.11 5.37 9.29
N ALA A 48 11.13 4.69 8.77
CA ALA A 48 12.45 5.25 8.55
C ALA A 48 12.45 6.26 7.39
N ASP A 49 11.72 5.96 6.32
CA ASP A 49 11.56 6.85 5.17
C ASP A 49 10.09 6.89 4.71
N PRO A 50 9.25 7.80 5.26
CA PRO A 50 7.82 7.87 4.97
C PRO A 50 7.49 8.12 3.48
N PRO A 51 6.77 7.19 2.80
CA PRO A 51 6.26 7.39 1.45
C PRO A 51 5.06 8.35 1.45
N GLN A 52 4.63 8.76 0.25
CA GLN A 52 3.41 9.57 0.10
C GLN A 52 2.14 8.75 0.27
N VAL A 53 2.20 7.46 -0.05
CA VAL A 53 1.07 6.54 0.04
C VAL A 53 1.57 5.11 0.22
N VAL A 54 0.87 4.34 1.05
CA VAL A 54 1.11 2.91 1.25
C VAL A 54 0.00 2.12 0.57
N VAL A 55 0.38 1.14 -0.24
CA VAL A 55 -0.53 0.22 -0.93
C VAL A 55 -0.41 -1.15 -0.29
N ILE A 56 -1.52 -1.76 0.15
CA ILE A 56 -1.51 -3.06 0.83
C ILE A 56 -2.47 -4.01 0.13
N TYR A 57 -1.93 -5.09 -0.42
CA TYR A 57 -2.76 -6.11 -1.06
C TYR A 57 -3.34 -7.09 -0.05
N LEU A 58 -4.63 -7.36 -0.20
CA LEU A 58 -5.39 -8.28 0.66
C LEU A 58 -5.74 -9.61 -0.06
N SER A 59 -5.25 -9.81 -1.28
CA SER A 59 -5.49 -10.98 -2.14
C SER A 59 -4.92 -12.28 -1.57
N ARG A 60 -3.78 -12.22 -0.87
CA ARG A 60 -3.04 -13.39 -0.36
C ARG A 60 -3.19 -13.59 1.15
N LEU A 61 -2.62 -12.70 1.96
CA LEU A 61 -2.68 -12.73 3.43
C LEU A 61 -3.40 -11.48 4.00
N PRO A 62 -4.73 -11.41 3.92
CA PRO A 62 -5.48 -10.24 4.36
C PRO A 62 -5.31 -9.92 5.86
N SER A 63 -5.11 -10.93 6.71
CA SER A 63 -4.86 -10.70 8.14
C SER A 63 -3.52 -9.98 8.40
N HIS A 64 -2.47 -10.34 7.66
CA HIS A 64 -1.15 -9.70 7.79
C HIS A 64 -1.19 -8.26 7.27
N GLY A 65 -1.90 -8.03 6.14
CA GLY A 65 -2.15 -6.67 5.64
C GLY A 65 -2.88 -5.78 6.64
N ARG A 66 -3.93 -6.31 7.28
CA ARG A 66 -4.66 -5.60 8.35
C ARG A 66 -3.79 -5.26 9.55
N GLU A 67 -2.99 -6.22 10.03
CA GLU A 67 -2.12 -6.01 11.18
C GLU A 67 -1.05 -4.96 10.89
N THR A 68 -0.44 -5.03 9.70
CA THR A 68 0.53 -4.02 9.24
C THR A 68 -0.09 -2.62 9.18
N ALA A 69 -1.29 -2.51 8.60
CA ALA A 69 -2.01 -1.23 8.55
C ALA A 69 -2.36 -0.69 9.94
N HIS A 70 -2.76 -1.58 10.86
CA HIS A 70 -3.03 -1.21 12.24
C HIS A 70 -1.77 -0.68 12.94
N TYR A 71 -0.62 -1.35 12.76
CA TYR A 71 0.67 -0.87 13.27
C TYR A 71 1.02 0.53 12.73
N LEU A 72 0.84 0.76 11.42
CA LEU A 72 1.07 2.07 10.80
C LEU A 72 0.14 3.15 11.40
N ARG A 73 -1.14 2.82 11.61
CA ARG A 73 -2.11 3.76 12.21
C ARG A 73 -1.84 4.04 13.68
N SER A 74 -1.31 3.07 14.43
CA SER A 74 -0.95 3.23 15.84
C SER A 74 0.38 3.98 16.05
N THR A 75 1.16 4.21 14.99
CA THR A 75 2.49 4.83 15.06
C THR A 75 2.43 6.30 14.66
N ILE A 76 2.84 7.23 15.55
CA ILE A 76 2.76 8.69 15.31
C ILE A 76 3.43 9.13 14.01
N ALA A 77 4.58 8.52 13.67
CA ALA A 77 5.35 8.88 12.47
C ALA A 77 4.65 8.50 11.15
N THR A 78 3.77 7.50 11.17
CA THR A 78 3.19 6.90 9.95
C THR A 78 1.65 6.97 9.91
N ARG A 79 1.00 7.34 11.02
CA ARG A 79 -0.48 7.38 11.13
C ARG A 79 -1.16 8.32 10.15
N SER A 80 -0.47 9.35 9.67
CA SER A 80 -1.01 10.34 8.72
C SER A 80 -0.84 9.90 7.25
N ILE A 81 -0.08 8.84 6.99
CA ILE A 81 0.18 8.39 5.62
C ILE A 81 -1.09 7.74 5.06
N PRO A 82 -1.58 8.13 3.87
CA PRO A 82 -2.69 7.47 3.21
C PRO A 82 -2.42 5.98 2.99
N ILE A 83 -3.40 5.13 3.35
CA ILE A 83 -3.35 3.68 3.11
C ILE A 83 -4.40 3.33 2.05
N VAL A 84 -3.98 2.57 1.04
CA VAL A 84 -4.83 2.05 -0.02
C VAL A 84 -4.80 0.52 0.04
N PHE A 85 -5.91 -0.09 0.43
CA PHE A 85 -6.11 -1.52 0.32
C PHE A 85 -6.53 -1.92 -1.09
N VAL A 86 -5.94 -3.00 -1.58
CA VAL A 86 -6.14 -3.49 -2.96
C VAL A 86 -6.60 -4.94 -2.95
N ASP A 87 -7.68 -5.20 -3.69
CA ASP A 87 -8.27 -6.51 -3.89
C ASP A 87 -8.64 -7.22 -2.56
N GLY A 88 -8.87 -8.54 -2.61
CA GLY A 88 -9.31 -9.34 -1.49
C GLY A 88 -10.78 -9.73 -1.58
N LYS A 89 -11.15 -10.80 -0.85
CA LYS A 89 -12.55 -11.27 -0.78
C LYS A 89 -13.39 -10.29 0.03
N GLU A 90 -14.68 -10.21 -0.27
CA GLU A 90 -15.64 -9.32 0.42
C GLU A 90 -15.54 -9.41 1.94
N GLU A 91 -15.57 -10.62 2.50
CA GLU A 91 -15.44 -10.84 3.95
C GLU A 91 -14.15 -10.24 4.53
N ALA A 92 -13.04 -10.34 3.80
CA ALA A 92 -11.76 -9.79 4.23
C ALA A 92 -11.77 -8.25 4.16
N LEU A 93 -12.42 -7.68 3.15
CA LEU A 93 -12.60 -6.23 3.01
C LEU A 93 -13.45 -5.67 4.13
N GLU A 94 -14.59 -6.30 4.46
CA GLU A 94 -15.46 -5.87 5.56
C GLU A 94 -14.73 -5.87 6.91
N LYS A 95 -14.02 -6.95 7.23
CA LYS A 95 -13.18 -7.05 8.44
C LYS A 95 -12.11 -5.97 8.49
N THR A 96 -11.58 -5.59 7.33
CA THR A 96 -10.54 -4.53 7.24
C THR A 96 -11.14 -3.15 7.42
N ARG A 97 -12.28 -2.86 6.77
CA ARG A 97 -13.03 -1.60 6.91
C ARG A 97 -13.47 -1.34 8.35
N ALA A 98 -13.89 -2.37 9.07
CA ALA A 98 -14.24 -2.25 10.48
C ALA A 98 -13.05 -1.79 11.36
N LYS A 99 -11.81 -2.15 10.99
CA LYS A 99 -10.60 -1.80 11.76
C LYS A 99 -9.90 -0.53 11.28
N VAL A 100 -9.90 -0.28 9.97
CA VAL A 100 -9.22 0.85 9.33
C VAL A 100 -10.20 1.56 8.39
N PRO A 101 -11.21 2.26 8.94
CA PRO A 101 -12.29 2.85 8.14
C PRO A 101 -11.83 4.04 7.30
N ASP A 102 -10.75 4.72 7.70
CA ASP A 102 -10.20 5.89 6.99
C ASP A 102 -9.38 5.54 5.74
N ALA A 103 -9.05 4.26 5.55
CA ALA A 103 -8.30 3.79 4.39
C ALA A 103 -9.15 3.81 3.11
N ILE A 104 -8.47 3.89 1.97
CA ILE A 104 -9.10 3.77 0.65
C ILE A 104 -9.09 2.29 0.26
N TYR A 105 -10.16 1.84 -0.36
CA TYR A 105 -10.30 0.45 -0.81
C TYR A 105 -10.59 0.45 -2.30
N THR A 106 -9.78 -0.28 -3.05
CA THR A 106 -9.85 -0.31 -4.52
C THR A 106 -9.52 -1.71 -5.04
N THR A 107 -9.68 -1.91 -6.34
CA THR A 107 -9.12 -3.05 -7.06
C THR A 107 -7.81 -2.69 -7.74
N SER A 108 -7.02 -3.69 -8.10
CA SER A 108 -5.77 -3.53 -8.85
C SER A 108 -5.97 -2.77 -10.17
N GLU A 109 -7.10 -2.99 -10.86
CA GLU A 109 -7.47 -2.28 -12.09
C GLU A 109 -7.63 -0.76 -11.90
N LYS A 110 -8.14 -0.34 -10.74
CA LYS A 110 -8.42 1.07 -10.42
C LYS A 110 -7.30 1.75 -9.62
N LEU A 111 -6.28 0.99 -9.22
CA LEU A 111 -5.22 1.45 -8.32
C LEU A 111 -4.53 2.71 -8.87
N ASN A 112 -4.08 2.70 -10.13
CA ASN A 112 -3.37 3.85 -10.69
C ASN A 112 -4.22 5.13 -10.68
N SER A 113 -5.52 5.04 -10.98
CA SER A 113 -6.44 6.18 -10.92
C SER A 113 -6.63 6.71 -9.50
N VAL A 114 -6.64 5.84 -8.49
CA VAL A 114 -6.66 6.25 -7.08
C VAL A 114 -5.37 6.95 -6.71
N LEU A 115 -4.22 6.42 -7.13
CA LEU A 115 -2.91 6.96 -6.80
C LEU A 115 -2.68 8.36 -7.38
N GLN A 116 -3.28 8.71 -8.52
CA GLN A 116 -3.18 10.06 -9.09
C GLN A 116 -3.57 11.18 -8.12
N LYS A 117 -4.43 10.89 -7.13
CA LYS A 117 -4.81 11.83 -6.06
C LYS A 117 -3.64 12.23 -5.15
N PHE A 118 -2.56 11.45 -5.14
CA PHE A 118 -1.36 11.65 -4.32
C PHE A 118 -0.16 12.10 -5.16
N THR A 119 -0.36 12.47 -6.43
CA THR A 119 0.73 12.98 -7.26
C THR A 119 1.28 14.27 -6.64
N ARG A 120 2.60 14.37 -6.57
CA ARG A 120 3.30 15.58 -6.14
C ARG A 120 3.08 16.66 -7.20
N VAL A 121 2.39 17.72 -6.80
CA VAL A 121 2.26 18.97 -7.59
C VAL A 121 3.55 19.77 -7.57
#